data_AF-A0A9W9S1I3-F1
#
_entry.id   AF-A0A9W9S1I3-F1
#
_cell.length_a   1.000
_cell.length_b   1.000
_cell.length_c   1.000
_cell.angle_alpha   90.00
_cell.angle_beta   90.00
_cell.angle_gamma   90.00
#
_symmetry.space_group_name_H-M   'P 1'
#
loop_
_entity.id
_entity.type
_entity.pdbx_description
1 polymer ?
#
loop_
_entity_poly.entity_id
_entity_poly.type
_entity_poly.pdbx_seq_one_letter_code
_entity_poly.pdbx_strand_id
1 'polypeptide(L)'
;MPSQRRVRLLVVAVIAMLVLTFYYSGEASKIQNQKFYRSTLEAMRAKEEAKHTKPKDKIQDTVVKPGAGAVGAQVGSADVERPAVPVAKVSESKSEEMEEIPIAGRTKMTVPKVKGVQDSSLNTGGSDEKKTEEKEEETTEQLDAKSELNSILKRAPVIIFSKSYCPHSKRAKNILLGHYDITPAPFVVELDQHPIGPALQQLLRENTGRGTVPNVLVNGKSIGGGDDVAALDQSDELASKLRQLGGKWISEVVHKTPESV
;
A
#
# COMPACT_ATOMS: atom_id res chain seq x y z
N MET A 1 -41.04 47.56 -11.67
CA MET A 1 -39.85 47.07 -12.40
C MET A 1 -38.61 47.32 -11.56
N PRO A 2 -37.83 46.29 -11.17
CA PRO A 2 -36.63 46.50 -10.37
C PRO A 2 -35.61 47.35 -11.15
N SER A 3 -35.03 48.35 -10.49
CA SER A 3 -34.11 49.30 -11.13
C SER A 3 -32.93 48.57 -11.78
N GLN A 4 -32.52 49.01 -12.97
CA GLN A 4 -31.50 48.34 -13.80
C GLN A 4 -30.17 48.09 -13.06
N ARG A 5 -29.79 48.96 -12.12
CA ARG A 5 -28.59 48.80 -11.28
C ARG A 5 -28.72 47.66 -10.26
N ARG A 6 -29.89 47.50 -9.65
CA ARG A 6 -30.18 46.39 -8.72
C ARG A 6 -30.25 45.05 -9.44
N VAL A 7 -30.81 45.04 -10.65
CA VAL A 7 -30.84 43.82 -11.49
C VAL A 7 -29.42 43.38 -11.86
N ARG A 8 -28.54 44.31 -12.25
CA ARG A 8 -27.13 43.99 -12.55
C ARG A 8 -26.37 43.46 -11.34
N LEU A 9 -26.56 44.05 -10.16
CA LEU A 9 -25.94 43.55 -8.92
C LEU A 9 -26.40 42.14 -8.56
N LEU A 10 -27.69 41.85 -8.70
CA LEU A 10 -28.22 40.51 -8.46
C LEU A 10 -27.66 39.49 -9.46
N VAL A 11 -27.55 39.84 -10.74
CA VAL A 11 -26.96 38.95 -11.77
C VAL A 11 -25.49 38.65 -11.46
N VAL A 12 -24.69 39.65 -11.07
CA VAL A 12 -23.28 39.45 -10.71
C VAL A 12 -23.15 38.58 -9.46
N ALA A 13 -23.99 38.79 -8.45
CA ALA A 13 -23.98 37.97 -7.24
C ALA A 13 -24.33 36.50 -7.51
N VAL A 14 -25.30 36.24 -8.40
CA VAL A 14 -25.66 34.86 -8.80
C VAL A 14 -24.53 34.19 -9.58
N ILE A 15 -23.85 34.92 -10.47
CA ILE A 15 -22.70 34.40 -11.22
C ILE A 15 -21.54 34.09 -10.26
N ALA A 16 -21.23 34.98 -9.31
CA ALA A 16 -20.18 34.75 -8.31
C ALA A 16 -20.48 33.54 -7.42
N MET A 17 -21.74 33.37 -7.00
CA MET A 17 -22.19 32.18 -6.27
C MET A 17 -22.05 30.90 -7.10
N LEU A 18 -22.41 30.93 -8.38
CA LEU A 18 -22.24 29.77 -9.27
C LEU A 18 -20.76 29.43 -9.47
N VAL A 19 -19.89 30.42 -9.68
CA VAL A 19 -18.44 30.21 -9.82
C VAL A 19 -17.85 29.65 -8.52
N LEU A 20 -18.24 30.17 -7.36
CA LEU A 20 -17.80 29.67 -6.06
C LEU A 20 -18.28 28.24 -5.84
N THR A 21 -19.53 27.95 -6.19
CA THR A 21 -20.11 26.60 -6.09
C THR A 21 -19.38 25.63 -7.03
N PHE A 22 -19.06 26.03 -8.26
CA PHE A 22 -18.27 25.22 -9.20
C PHE A 22 -16.80 25.08 -8.79
N TYR A 23 -16.22 26.08 -8.14
CA TYR A 23 -14.86 26.01 -7.60
C TYR A 23 -14.78 25.00 -6.45
N TYR A 24 -15.71 25.05 -5.51
CA TYR A 24 -15.78 24.07 -4.42
C TYR A 24 -16.27 22.69 -4.88
N SER A 25 -17.13 22.61 -5.90
CA SER A 25 -17.60 21.33 -6.47
C SER A 25 -16.62 20.74 -7.48
N GLY A 26 -15.65 21.52 -7.97
CA GLY A 26 -14.64 21.10 -8.94
C GLY A 26 -13.67 20.05 -8.41
N GLU A 27 -13.56 19.90 -7.09
CA GLU A 27 -12.79 18.83 -6.45
C GLU A 27 -13.60 17.55 -6.20
N ALA A 28 -14.94 17.60 -6.23
CA ALA A 28 -15.80 16.44 -5.94
C ALA A 28 -15.96 15.47 -7.13
N SER A 29 -15.72 15.94 -8.36
CA SER A 29 -15.97 15.14 -9.57
C SER A 29 -14.78 14.28 -10.03
N LYS A 30 -13.61 14.37 -9.36
CA LYS A 30 -12.42 13.55 -9.70
C LYS A 30 -12.29 12.24 -8.91
N ILE A 31 -13.22 11.93 -8.01
CA ILE A 31 -13.13 10.74 -7.12
C ILE A 31 -14.09 9.60 -7.52
N GLN A 32 -14.95 9.76 -8.53
CA GLN A 32 -15.95 8.73 -8.88
C GLN A 32 -15.53 7.71 -9.96
N ASN A 33 -14.31 7.79 -10.52
CA ASN A 33 -13.84 6.86 -11.56
C ASN A 33 -12.67 5.96 -11.11
N GLN A 34 -12.60 5.66 -9.81
CA GLN A 34 -11.68 4.66 -9.27
C GLN A 34 -12.37 3.30 -9.24
N LYS A 35 -11.79 2.29 -9.93
CA LYS A 35 -12.28 0.90 -10.00
C LYS A 35 -12.57 0.30 -8.61
N PHE A 36 -11.86 0.78 -7.61
CA PHE A 36 -12.00 0.41 -6.21
C PHE A 36 -13.40 0.70 -5.64
N TYR A 37 -13.97 1.88 -5.90
CA TYR A 37 -15.24 2.29 -5.30
C TYR A 37 -16.43 1.47 -5.82
N ARG A 38 -16.42 1.10 -7.11
CA ARG A 38 -17.45 0.24 -7.71
C ARG A 38 -17.40 -1.18 -7.16
N SER A 39 -16.20 -1.75 -7.06
CA SER A 39 -16.00 -3.09 -6.50
C SER A 39 -16.46 -3.17 -5.04
N THR A 40 -16.21 -2.13 -4.24
CA THR A 40 -16.63 -2.12 -2.84
C THR A 40 -18.16 -2.01 -2.69
N LEU A 41 -18.82 -1.24 -3.55
CA LEU A 41 -20.27 -1.09 -3.55
C LEU A 41 -21.00 -2.35 -4.03
N GLU A 42 -20.45 -3.06 -5.02
CA GLU A 42 -20.99 -4.34 -5.46
C GLU A 42 -20.82 -5.42 -4.38
N ALA A 43 -19.67 -5.47 -3.72
CA ALA A 43 -19.43 -6.39 -2.62
C ALA A 43 -20.33 -6.09 -1.40
N MET A 44 -20.64 -4.82 -1.12
CA MET A 44 -21.59 -4.46 -0.05
C MET A 44 -23.03 -4.83 -0.40
N ARG A 45 -23.49 -4.57 -1.63
CA ARG A 45 -24.85 -4.96 -2.06
C ARG A 45 -25.06 -6.47 -2.07
N ALA A 46 -24.10 -7.23 -2.58
CA ALA A 46 -24.16 -8.69 -2.56
C ALA A 46 -24.24 -9.25 -1.12
N LYS A 47 -23.57 -8.58 -0.17
CA LYS A 47 -23.57 -8.93 1.24
C LYS A 47 -24.87 -8.52 1.96
N GLU A 48 -25.55 -7.47 1.51
CA GLU A 48 -26.88 -7.10 1.99
C GLU A 48 -27.96 -8.04 1.46
N GLU A 49 -27.91 -8.41 0.19
CA GLU A 49 -28.84 -9.38 -0.42
C GLU A 49 -28.72 -10.77 0.23
N ALA A 50 -27.50 -11.18 0.58
CA ALA A 50 -27.25 -12.41 1.33
C ALA A 50 -27.70 -12.34 2.80
N LYS A 51 -27.85 -11.14 3.39
CA LYS A 51 -28.39 -10.95 4.75
C LYS A 51 -29.93 -10.99 4.79
N HIS A 52 -30.59 -10.65 3.69
CA HIS A 52 -32.06 -10.66 3.59
C HIS A 52 -32.68 -12.04 3.32
N THR A 53 -31.87 -13.09 3.12
CA THR A 53 -32.34 -14.46 2.93
C THR A 53 -31.82 -15.38 4.04
N LYS A 54 -32.51 -15.41 5.19
CA LYS A 54 -32.34 -16.49 6.19
C LYS A 54 -33.34 -17.62 5.90
N PRO A 55 -32.91 -18.89 5.77
CA PRO A 55 -33.81 -20.04 5.69
C PRO A 55 -34.20 -20.54 7.09
N LYS A 56 -35.48 -20.88 7.25
CA LYS A 56 -36.02 -21.64 8.39
C LYS A 56 -35.73 -23.12 8.18
N ASP A 57 -35.14 -23.77 9.17
CA ASP A 57 -35.08 -25.23 9.29
C ASP A 57 -36.48 -25.83 9.55
N LYS A 58 -36.79 -26.93 8.86
CA LYS A 58 -37.45 -28.09 9.49
C LYS A 58 -37.32 -29.37 8.65
N ILE A 59 -36.92 -30.42 9.35
CA ILE A 59 -36.74 -31.82 8.95
C ILE A 59 -38.10 -32.51 8.79
N GLN A 60 -38.26 -33.40 7.79
CA GLN A 60 -38.71 -34.81 7.93
C GLN A 60 -39.19 -35.45 6.61
N ASP A 61 -38.52 -36.56 6.29
CA ASP A 61 -39.01 -37.90 5.91
C ASP A 61 -39.90 -38.19 4.69
N THR A 62 -39.53 -39.33 4.11
CA THR A 62 -40.31 -40.40 3.46
C THR A 62 -40.67 -40.33 1.95
N VAL A 63 -40.21 -41.38 1.25
CA VAL A 63 -41.00 -42.32 0.40
C VAL A 63 -41.09 -42.06 -1.12
N VAL A 64 -40.54 -43.05 -1.86
CA VAL A 64 -41.00 -43.66 -3.14
C VAL A 64 -40.52 -43.10 -4.51
N LYS A 65 -39.87 -44.01 -5.25
CA LYS A 65 -39.58 -44.12 -6.71
C LYS A 65 -40.78 -44.84 -7.40
N PRO A 66 -41.01 -44.97 -8.75
CA PRO A 66 -40.29 -44.54 -9.98
C PRO A 66 -41.20 -43.89 -11.07
N GLY A 67 -40.60 -43.51 -12.22
CA GLY A 67 -41.09 -44.05 -13.51
C GLY A 67 -41.21 -43.12 -14.73
N ALA A 68 -40.66 -43.61 -15.86
CA ALA A 68 -40.93 -43.30 -17.29
C ALA A 68 -40.56 -41.89 -17.80
N GLY A 69 -39.74 -41.70 -18.85
CA GLY A 69 -39.90 -42.14 -20.25
C GLY A 69 -40.55 -40.99 -21.05
N ALA A 70 -40.19 -40.56 -22.26
CA ALA A 70 -39.26 -40.96 -23.29
C ALA A 70 -39.23 -39.83 -24.37
N VAL A 71 -38.26 -39.89 -25.30
CA VAL A 71 -38.25 -39.38 -26.70
C VAL A 71 -38.59 -37.91 -27.07
N GLY A 72 -37.78 -37.34 -27.98
CA GLY A 72 -38.26 -36.33 -28.94
C GLY A 72 -37.22 -35.32 -29.41
N ALA A 73 -36.82 -35.42 -30.68
CA ALA A 73 -35.87 -34.54 -31.36
C ALA A 73 -36.56 -33.37 -32.08
N GLN A 74 -35.74 -32.36 -32.39
CA GLN A 74 -35.81 -31.35 -33.47
C GLN A 74 -36.26 -29.90 -33.18
N VAL A 75 -35.25 -29.02 -33.26
CA VAL A 75 -35.09 -27.78 -34.06
C VAL A 75 -36.18 -26.69 -34.00
N GLY A 76 -35.78 -25.52 -33.47
CA GLY A 76 -36.34 -24.23 -33.91
C GLY A 76 -36.25 -23.07 -32.90
N SER A 77 -35.21 -22.24 -33.06
CA SER A 77 -35.25 -20.76 -32.94
C SER A 77 -35.02 -20.06 -31.59
N ALA A 78 -34.10 -19.09 -31.68
CA ALA A 78 -34.07 -17.75 -31.06
C ALA A 78 -33.59 -17.58 -29.60
N ASP A 79 -32.51 -16.78 -29.54
CA ASP A 79 -32.14 -15.78 -28.54
C ASP A 79 -31.70 -16.20 -27.13
N VAL A 80 -30.38 -16.03 -26.93
CA VAL A 80 -29.70 -15.36 -25.81
C VAL A 80 -30.40 -15.43 -24.45
N GLU A 81 -29.96 -16.35 -23.58
CA GLU A 81 -29.69 -16.06 -22.15
C GLU A 81 -29.03 -17.27 -21.43
N ARG A 82 -27.93 -17.01 -20.69
CA ARG A 82 -27.34 -17.72 -19.52
C ARG A 82 -27.09 -19.26 -19.56
N PRO A 83 -26.02 -19.69 -18.87
CA PRO A 83 -26.23 -20.69 -17.81
C PRO A 83 -25.58 -20.19 -16.49
N ALA A 84 -26.22 -20.24 -15.33
CA ALA A 84 -26.75 -21.40 -14.60
C ALA A 84 -25.65 -22.38 -14.14
N VAL A 85 -25.10 -22.11 -12.94
CA VAL A 85 -24.83 -22.97 -11.75
C VAL A 85 -24.60 -24.49 -11.98
N PRO A 86 -23.69 -25.19 -11.25
CA PRO A 86 -23.81 -25.32 -9.78
C PRO A 86 -22.54 -25.53 -8.92
N VAL A 87 -22.61 -24.96 -7.71
CA VAL A 87 -22.36 -25.55 -6.38
C VAL A 87 -21.22 -26.57 -6.20
N ALA A 88 -20.25 -26.18 -5.37
CA ALA A 88 -19.68 -27.08 -4.37
C ALA A 88 -19.69 -26.42 -2.99
N LYS A 89 -20.16 -27.18 -2.00
CA LYS A 89 -20.29 -26.84 -0.59
C LYS A 89 -18.92 -26.63 0.07
N VAL A 90 -18.80 -25.48 0.73
CA VAL A 90 -18.32 -25.23 2.10
C VAL A 90 -17.13 -26.07 2.61
N SER A 91 -15.98 -25.43 2.72
CA SER A 91 -15.16 -25.46 3.93
C SER A 91 -14.56 -24.07 4.16
N GLU A 92 -14.29 -23.73 5.41
CA GLU A 92 -14.24 -22.37 5.93
C GLU A 92 -13.40 -21.36 5.15
N SER A 93 -13.97 -20.15 5.00
CA SER A 93 -13.26 -18.95 4.59
C SER A 93 -12.13 -18.64 5.58
N LYS A 94 -10.92 -19.11 5.27
CA LYS A 94 -9.70 -18.69 5.92
C LYS A 94 -9.36 -17.29 5.40
N SER A 95 -9.68 -16.30 6.23
CA SER A 95 -9.19 -14.93 6.16
C SER A 95 -7.72 -14.90 5.74
N GLU A 96 -7.44 -14.22 4.63
CA GLU A 96 -6.08 -13.92 4.19
C GLU A 96 -5.41 -13.05 5.24
N GLU A 97 -4.53 -13.65 6.02
CA GLU A 97 -3.83 -13.05 7.15
C GLU A 97 -2.52 -12.45 6.62
N MET A 98 -2.52 -11.13 6.46
CA MET A 98 -1.37 -10.29 6.14
C MET A 98 -0.42 -10.31 7.34
N GLU A 99 0.84 -10.75 7.19
CA GLU A 99 1.79 -10.73 8.31
C GLU A 99 2.48 -9.36 8.40
N GLU A 100 2.11 -8.61 9.45
CA GLU A 100 2.67 -7.30 9.77
C GLU A 100 4.07 -7.49 10.38
N ILE A 101 5.13 -6.89 9.81
CA ILE A 101 6.41 -6.82 10.51
C ILE A 101 6.36 -5.60 11.45
N PRO A 102 6.32 -5.79 12.78
CA PRO A 102 6.44 -4.67 13.69
C PRO A 102 7.86 -4.11 13.58
N ILE A 103 8.00 -2.92 12.99
CA ILE A 103 9.21 -2.11 13.14
C ILE A 103 9.23 -1.58 14.57
N ALA A 104 9.55 -2.43 15.55
CA ALA A 104 9.68 -2.05 16.96
C ALA A 104 8.57 -1.11 17.49
N GLY A 105 7.31 -1.35 17.08
CA GLY A 105 6.16 -0.51 17.44
C GLY A 105 6.14 0.92 16.88
N ARG A 106 6.93 1.24 15.84
CA ARG A 106 7.15 2.60 15.29
C ARG A 106 6.25 2.94 14.09
N THR A 107 5.95 2.00 13.20
CA THR A 107 5.05 2.15 12.02
C THR A 107 4.86 0.79 11.33
N LYS A 108 3.83 0.65 10.48
CA LYS A 108 3.57 -0.53 9.64
C LYS A 108 4.19 -0.34 8.25
N MET A 109 5.06 -1.24 7.85
CA MET A 109 5.60 -1.31 6.48
C MET A 109 5.08 -2.59 5.85
N THR A 110 4.47 -2.48 4.67
CA THR A 110 3.76 -3.60 4.03
C THR A 110 4.77 -4.53 3.36
N VAL A 111 4.82 -5.79 3.78
CA VAL A 111 5.62 -6.86 3.17
C VAL A 111 4.71 -8.10 2.94
N PRO A 112 4.73 -8.77 1.78
CA PRO A 112 3.94 -10.00 1.54
C PRO A 112 4.57 -11.25 2.20
N LYS A 113 3.77 -12.25 2.64
CA LYS A 113 4.29 -13.57 3.09
C LYS A 113 3.36 -14.78 2.83
N VAL A 114 3.97 -15.95 2.60
CA VAL A 114 3.39 -17.27 2.28
C VAL A 114 3.55 -18.27 3.46
N LYS A 115 2.61 -19.23 3.61
CA LYS A 115 2.54 -20.25 4.69
C LYS A 115 3.43 -21.49 4.45
N GLY A 116 4.31 -21.80 5.42
CA GLY A 116 4.47 -23.13 6.07
C GLY A 116 5.21 -24.27 5.37
N VAL A 117 6.42 -24.58 5.84
CA VAL A 117 7.02 -25.93 5.79
C VAL A 117 6.59 -26.67 7.06
N GLN A 118 5.87 -27.78 6.91
CA GLN A 118 5.89 -28.89 7.86
C GLN A 118 6.45 -30.12 7.14
N ASP A 119 7.35 -30.76 7.85
CA ASP A 119 8.06 -32.01 7.60
C ASP A 119 7.20 -33.15 7.00
N SER A 120 7.66 -33.77 5.91
CA SER A 120 7.80 -35.24 5.81
C SER A 120 8.15 -35.73 4.38
N SER A 121 9.32 -36.36 4.27
CA SER A 121 9.65 -37.62 3.54
C SER A 121 9.15 -37.94 2.12
N LEU A 122 10.13 -38.27 1.26
CA LEU A 122 10.14 -39.18 0.09
C LEU A 122 8.85 -39.40 -0.74
N ASN A 123 8.87 -39.14 -2.05
CA ASN A 123 8.85 -40.19 -3.10
C ASN A 123 9.04 -39.66 -4.55
N THR A 124 9.82 -40.43 -5.32
CA THR A 124 9.96 -40.70 -6.77
C THR A 124 9.03 -40.05 -7.82
N GLY A 125 9.67 -39.37 -8.80
CA GLY A 125 9.62 -39.64 -10.26
C GLY A 125 8.35 -39.39 -11.10
N GLY A 126 8.50 -38.62 -12.19
CA GLY A 126 7.61 -38.65 -13.36
C GLY A 126 7.43 -37.31 -14.09
N SER A 127 7.91 -37.25 -15.32
CA SER A 127 7.81 -36.17 -16.31
C SER A 127 6.40 -35.95 -16.87
N ASP A 128 6.00 -34.69 -17.12
CA ASP A 128 5.47 -34.18 -18.41
C ASP A 128 4.97 -32.73 -18.27
N GLU A 129 5.05 -31.99 -19.38
CA GLU A 129 5.17 -30.53 -19.45
C GLU A 129 3.89 -29.70 -19.25
N LYS A 130 4.14 -28.45 -18.82
CA LYS A 130 3.53 -27.17 -19.28
C LYS A 130 2.25 -26.67 -18.60
N LYS A 131 2.46 -25.79 -17.61
CA LYS A 131 1.85 -24.45 -17.59
C LYS A 131 2.73 -23.50 -16.79
N THR A 132 3.29 -22.51 -17.48
CA THR A 132 4.14 -21.46 -16.91
C THR A 132 3.34 -20.63 -15.92
N GLU A 133 3.53 -20.91 -14.63
CA GLU A 133 3.24 -19.99 -13.54
C GLU A 133 4.60 -19.50 -13.05
N GLU A 134 4.87 -18.21 -13.21
CA GLU A 134 6.04 -17.53 -12.65
C GLU A 134 5.88 -17.47 -11.13
N LYS A 135 6.18 -18.60 -10.49
CA LYS A 135 6.35 -18.72 -9.06
C LYS A 135 7.79 -18.33 -8.78
N GLU A 136 7.99 -17.06 -8.46
CA GLU A 136 9.30 -16.54 -8.05
C GLU A 136 9.83 -17.40 -6.91
N GLU A 137 10.96 -18.07 -7.15
CA GLU A 137 11.84 -18.53 -6.09
C GLU A 137 12.23 -17.29 -5.28
N GLU A 138 11.63 -17.08 -4.11
CA GLU A 138 12.22 -16.22 -3.10
C GLU A 138 13.60 -16.82 -2.77
N THR A 139 14.63 -16.27 -3.40
CA THR A 139 16.00 -16.70 -3.16
C THR A 139 16.36 -16.41 -1.71
N THR A 140 17.22 -17.24 -1.12
CA THR A 140 17.76 -17.04 0.24
C THR A 140 18.28 -15.62 0.44
N GLU A 141 18.83 -15.01 -0.62
CA GLU A 141 19.32 -13.63 -0.64
C GLU A 141 18.24 -12.58 -0.36
N GLN A 142 16.99 -12.77 -0.83
CA GLN A 142 15.92 -11.81 -0.58
C GLN A 142 15.45 -11.84 0.89
N LEU A 143 15.40 -13.02 1.50
CA LEU A 143 15.04 -13.17 2.91
C LEU A 143 16.10 -12.52 3.81
N ASP A 144 17.38 -12.74 3.50
CA ASP A 144 18.49 -12.12 4.22
C ASP A 144 18.46 -10.60 4.10
N ALA A 145 18.21 -10.07 2.89
CA ALA A 145 18.10 -8.63 2.67
C ALA A 145 16.90 -8.01 3.41
N LYS A 146 15.75 -8.70 3.48
CA LYS A 146 14.59 -8.27 4.27
C LYS A 146 14.91 -8.23 5.77
N SER A 147 15.59 -9.25 6.28
CA SER A 147 16.03 -9.32 7.69
C SER A 147 17.02 -8.20 8.03
N GLU A 148 17.99 -7.96 7.16
CA GLU A 148 19.00 -6.91 7.32
C GLU A 148 18.38 -5.52 7.28
N LEU A 149 17.50 -5.24 6.31
CA LEU A 149 16.78 -3.97 6.22
C LEU A 149 16.00 -3.70 7.51
N ASN A 150 15.28 -4.71 8.04
CA ASN A 150 14.56 -4.58 9.30
C ASN A 150 15.50 -4.31 10.50
N SER A 151 16.69 -4.90 10.50
CA SER A 151 17.71 -4.68 11.54
C SER A 151 18.27 -3.26 11.46
N ILE A 152 18.54 -2.75 10.26
CA ILE A 152 18.95 -1.36 10.01
C ILE A 152 17.88 -0.38 10.50
N LEU A 153 16.60 -0.59 10.13
CA LEU A 153 15.49 0.31 10.51
C LEU A 153 15.27 0.38 12.03
N LYS A 154 15.73 -0.61 12.80
CA LYS A 154 15.65 -0.61 14.27
C LYS A 154 16.80 0.16 14.93
N ARG A 155 17.87 0.51 14.18
CA ARG A 155 19.07 1.17 14.73
C ARG A 155 18.80 2.59 15.22
N ALA A 156 18.04 3.36 14.45
CA ALA A 156 17.68 4.74 14.75
C ALA A 156 16.35 5.10 14.09
N PRO A 157 15.60 6.09 14.62
CA PRO A 157 14.37 6.57 13.98
C PRO A 157 14.63 7.24 12.63
N VAL A 158 15.80 7.86 12.45
CA VAL A 158 16.23 8.49 11.19
C VAL A 158 17.34 7.63 10.58
N ILE A 159 17.09 7.09 9.39
CA ILE A 159 18.06 6.29 8.63
C ILE A 159 18.38 7.00 7.32
N ILE A 160 19.66 7.13 6.99
CA ILE A 160 20.14 7.75 5.76
C ILE A 160 20.80 6.66 4.90
N PHE A 161 20.07 6.15 3.90
CA PHE A 161 20.68 5.31 2.89
C PHE A 161 21.44 6.19 1.89
N SER A 162 22.73 5.95 1.76
CA SER A 162 23.71 6.79 1.08
C SER A 162 24.58 5.96 0.14
N LYS A 163 25.36 6.64 -0.70
CA LYS A 163 26.57 6.08 -1.29
C LYS A 163 27.74 7.02 -1.06
N SER A 164 28.91 6.47 -0.77
CA SER A 164 30.09 7.24 -0.31
C SER A 164 30.55 8.29 -1.34
N TYR A 165 30.42 7.98 -2.62
CA TYR A 165 30.81 8.84 -3.74
C TYR A 165 29.72 9.83 -4.18
N CYS A 166 28.47 9.67 -3.76
CA CYS A 166 27.34 10.46 -4.28
C CYS A 166 27.31 11.88 -3.70
N PRO A 167 27.33 12.95 -4.54
CA PRO A 167 27.30 14.33 -4.05
C PRO A 167 25.98 14.69 -3.35
N HIS A 168 24.83 14.20 -3.84
CA HIS A 168 23.53 14.43 -3.19
C HIS A 168 23.47 13.76 -1.81
N SER A 169 24.10 12.58 -1.64
CA SER A 169 24.19 11.92 -0.35
C SER A 169 25.09 12.67 0.63
N LYS A 170 26.23 13.20 0.15
CA LYS A 170 27.08 14.10 0.95
C LYS A 170 26.30 15.33 1.43
N ARG A 171 25.50 15.94 0.55
CA ARG A 171 24.65 17.09 0.89
C ARG A 171 23.64 16.75 1.99
N ALA A 172 22.89 15.66 1.82
CA ALA A 172 21.89 15.23 2.82
C ALA A 172 22.54 14.90 4.18
N LYS A 173 23.70 14.25 4.18
CA LYS A 173 24.47 13.97 5.41
C LYS A 173 24.96 15.24 6.08
N ASN A 174 25.46 16.21 5.32
CA ASN A 174 25.91 17.49 5.88
C ASN A 174 24.75 18.23 6.55
N ILE A 175 23.58 18.27 5.93
CA ILE A 175 22.39 18.89 6.55
C ILE A 175 22.02 18.12 7.83
N LEU A 176 21.70 16.83 7.73
CA LEU A 176 21.14 16.07 8.83
C LEU A 176 22.11 15.81 10.01
N LEU A 177 23.42 15.77 9.76
CA LEU A 177 24.44 15.52 10.78
C LEU A 177 25.20 16.79 11.19
N GLY A 178 25.30 17.77 10.28
CA GLY A 178 26.08 18.98 10.44
C GLY A 178 25.25 20.20 10.83
N HIS A 179 24.03 20.36 10.31
CA HIS A 179 23.17 21.50 10.65
C HIS A 179 22.24 21.22 11.82
N TYR A 180 22.01 19.96 12.19
CA TYR A 180 21.08 19.59 13.27
C TYR A 180 21.73 18.69 14.33
N ASP A 181 21.31 18.89 15.57
CA ASP A 181 21.41 17.92 16.65
C ASP A 181 20.08 17.15 16.75
N ILE A 182 20.14 15.88 16.36
CA ILE A 182 19.00 14.97 16.36
C ILE A 182 19.28 13.85 17.36
N THR A 183 18.38 13.68 18.32
CA THR A 183 18.48 12.63 19.34
C THR A 183 17.30 11.67 19.23
N PRO A 184 17.53 10.35 19.05
CA PRO A 184 18.81 9.67 18.80
C PRO A 184 19.47 10.05 17.46
N ALA A 185 20.81 9.94 17.40
CA ALA A 185 21.60 10.30 16.22
C ALA A 185 21.15 9.52 14.96
N PRO A 186 21.07 10.18 13.78
CA PRO A 186 20.74 9.49 12.54
C PRO A 186 21.78 8.42 12.20
N PHE A 187 21.30 7.28 11.70
CA PHE A 187 22.18 6.18 11.29
C PHE A 187 22.40 6.20 9.78
N VAL A 188 23.65 6.19 9.34
CA VAL A 188 24.03 6.22 7.93
C VAL A 188 24.37 4.82 7.45
N VAL A 189 23.82 4.43 6.30
CA VAL A 189 24.16 3.18 5.62
C VAL A 189 24.70 3.50 4.23
N GLU A 190 25.98 3.22 4.01
CA GLU A 190 26.62 3.36 2.70
C GLU A 190 26.37 2.09 1.88
N LEU A 191 25.39 2.13 0.98
CA LEU A 191 24.96 0.97 0.19
C LEU A 191 26.05 0.45 -0.76
N ASP A 192 27.00 1.29 -1.16
CA ASP A 192 28.15 0.88 -1.97
C ASP A 192 29.21 0.10 -1.18
N GLN A 193 29.20 0.20 0.15
CA GLN A 193 30.14 -0.48 1.04
C GLN A 193 29.49 -1.66 1.78
N HIS A 194 28.17 -1.78 1.68
CA HIS A 194 27.40 -2.84 2.34
C HIS A 194 27.45 -4.14 1.52
N PRO A 195 27.73 -5.32 2.12
CA PRO A 195 27.87 -6.59 1.39
C PRO A 195 26.66 -6.93 0.51
N ILE A 196 25.45 -6.69 1.02
CA ILE A 196 24.17 -6.90 0.30
C ILE A 196 23.52 -5.58 -0.15
N GLY A 197 24.33 -4.54 -0.39
CA GLY A 197 23.88 -3.20 -0.78
C GLY A 197 22.90 -3.14 -1.96
N PRO A 198 23.15 -3.83 -3.08
CA PRO A 198 22.22 -3.87 -4.21
C PRO A 198 20.85 -4.46 -3.85
N ALA A 199 20.82 -5.55 -3.07
CA ALA A 199 19.57 -6.18 -2.62
C ALA A 199 18.80 -5.26 -1.66
N LEU A 200 19.50 -4.57 -0.75
CA LEU A 200 18.89 -3.54 0.10
C LEU A 200 18.32 -2.38 -0.73
N GLN A 201 19.03 -1.91 -1.75
CA GLN A 201 18.57 -0.84 -2.63
C GLN A 201 17.30 -1.24 -3.41
N GLN A 202 17.22 -2.50 -3.82
CA GLN A 202 16.03 -3.06 -4.47
C GLN A 202 14.83 -3.08 -3.51
N LEU A 203 15.00 -3.60 -2.29
CA LEU A 203 13.94 -3.59 -1.27
C LEU A 203 13.51 -2.18 -0.89
N LEU A 204 14.43 -1.21 -0.84
CA LEU A 204 14.09 0.20 -0.62
C LEU A 204 13.22 0.75 -1.75
N ARG A 205 13.54 0.41 -3.00
CA ARG A 205 12.72 0.79 -4.16
C ARG A 205 11.30 0.22 -4.04
N GLU A 206 11.18 -1.05 -3.67
CA GLU A 206 9.89 -1.73 -3.53
C GLU A 206 9.07 -1.14 -2.38
N ASN A 207 9.68 -0.96 -1.22
CA ASN A 207 8.94 -0.57 -0.03
C ASN A 207 8.66 0.94 0.07
N THR A 208 9.53 1.77 -0.50
CA THR A 208 9.41 3.24 -0.40
C THR A 208 9.13 3.92 -1.74
N GLY A 209 9.12 3.17 -2.85
CA GLY A 209 9.01 3.71 -4.20
C GLY A 209 10.26 4.44 -4.70
N ARG A 210 11.35 4.49 -3.91
CA ARG A 210 12.56 5.26 -4.23
C ARG A 210 13.78 4.35 -4.32
N GLY A 211 14.24 4.15 -5.56
CA GLY A 211 15.45 3.37 -5.86
C GLY A 211 16.74 4.20 -5.98
N THR A 212 16.72 5.50 -5.69
CA THR A 212 17.88 6.39 -5.79
C THR A 212 18.43 6.74 -4.41
N VAL A 213 19.72 7.11 -4.36
CA VAL A 213 20.37 7.63 -3.16
C VAL A 213 20.58 9.15 -3.26
N PRO A 214 20.54 9.89 -2.13
CA PRO A 214 20.17 9.38 -0.81
C PRO A 214 18.68 9.05 -0.73
N ASN A 215 18.33 8.13 0.16
CA ASN A 215 16.95 7.87 0.57
C ASN A 215 16.90 8.00 2.10
N VAL A 216 16.28 9.08 2.58
CA VAL A 216 16.19 9.38 4.02
C VAL A 216 14.85 8.88 4.53
N LEU A 217 14.91 7.98 5.52
CA LEU A 217 13.73 7.41 6.15
C LEU A 217 13.57 7.93 7.58
N VAL A 218 12.33 8.23 7.96
CA VAL A 218 11.94 8.54 9.33
C VAL A 218 10.87 7.54 9.74
N ASN A 219 11.16 6.72 10.75
CA ASN A 219 10.32 5.59 11.16
C ASN A 219 9.86 4.75 9.94
N GLY A 220 10.81 4.34 9.10
CA GLY A 220 10.55 3.51 7.90
C GLY A 220 9.88 4.24 6.72
N LYS A 221 9.45 5.50 6.88
CA LYS A 221 8.83 6.28 5.80
C LYS A 221 9.85 7.19 5.12
N SER A 222 9.94 7.12 3.80
CA SER A 222 10.80 8.02 3.02
C SER A 222 10.31 9.46 3.12
N ILE A 223 11.21 10.37 3.52
CA ILE A 223 11.00 11.83 3.43
C ILE A 223 11.60 12.42 2.16
N GLY A 224 12.44 11.66 1.45
CA GLY A 224 12.95 12.03 0.13
C GLY A 224 14.45 11.79 -0.06
N GLY A 225 14.99 12.41 -1.10
CA GLY A 225 16.42 12.42 -1.43
C GLY A 225 17.12 13.72 -1.03
N GLY A 226 18.27 13.99 -1.67
CA GLY A 226 19.15 15.08 -1.25
C GLY A 226 18.53 16.45 -1.50
N ASP A 227 17.81 16.60 -2.61
CA ASP A 227 17.13 17.86 -2.95
C ASP A 227 15.88 18.07 -2.10
N ASP A 228 15.14 17.01 -1.81
CA ASP A 228 13.97 17.06 -0.92
C ASP A 228 14.38 17.51 0.50
N VAL A 229 15.47 16.94 1.03
CA VAL A 229 16.01 17.33 2.35
C VAL A 229 16.55 18.75 2.34
N ALA A 230 17.26 19.16 1.29
CA ALA A 230 17.76 20.52 1.15
C ALA A 230 16.63 21.55 1.05
N ALA A 231 15.54 21.22 0.35
CA ALA A 231 14.38 22.10 0.26
C ALA A 231 13.70 22.26 1.63
N LEU A 232 13.54 21.18 2.38
CA LEU A 232 12.98 21.21 3.73
C LEU A 232 13.86 21.99 4.73
N ASP A 233 15.19 21.91 4.57
CA ASP A 233 16.14 22.69 5.37
C ASP A 233 16.03 24.18 5.06
N GLN A 234 15.99 24.52 3.77
CA GLN A 234 15.87 25.91 3.31
C GLN A 234 14.54 26.58 3.67
N SER A 235 13.47 25.80 3.81
CA SER A 235 12.16 26.29 4.22
C SER A 235 11.93 26.27 5.74
N ASP A 236 12.94 25.90 6.55
CA ASP A 236 12.82 25.68 8.00
C ASP A 236 11.74 24.64 8.40
N GLU A 237 11.33 23.78 7.47
CA GLU A 237 10.31 22.75 7.70
C GLU A 237 10.89 21.40 8.13
N LEU A 238 12.20 21.17 7.93
CA LEU A 238 12.85 19.89 8.19
C LEU A 238 12.67 19.43 9.64
N ALA A 239 12.93 20.31 10.61
CA ALA A 239 12.79 19.96 12.02
C ALA A 239 11.35 19.57 12.39
N SER A 240 10.37 20.32 11.86
CA SER A 240 8.95 20.04 12.05
C SER A 240 8.57 18.68 11.43
N LYS A 241 9.05 18.41 10.21
CA LYS A 241 8.81 17.14 9.50
C LYS A 241 9.39 15.94 10.25
N LEU A 242 10.61 16.06 10.75
CA LEU A 242 11.27 15.03 11.54
C LEU A 242 10.49 14.75 12.83
N ARG A 243 10.04 15.79 13.56
CA ARG A 243 9.22 15.61 14.78
C ARG A 243 7.86 14.98 14.46
N GLN A 244 7.21 15.41 13.38
CA GLN A 244 5.89 14.91 12.96
C GLN A 244 5.94 13.40 12.67
N LEU A 245 6.93 12.94 11.90
CA LEU A 245 7.06 11.53 11.51
C LEU A 245 7.78 10.70 12.58
N GLY A 246 8.73 11.31 13.27
CA GLY A 246 9.55 10.72 14.32
C GLY A 246 8.79 10.47 15.61
N GLY A 247 7.75 11.26 15.92
CA GLY A 247 6.90 11.11 17.09
C GLY A 247 7.69 11.05 18.39
N LYS A 248 7.29 10.16 19.31
CA LYS A 248 7.99 9.93 20.59
C LYS A 248 9.39 9.29 20.46
N TRP A 249 9.84 8.94 19.26
CA TRP A 249 11.09 8.22 19.04
C TRP A 249 12.25 9.13 18.67
N ILE A 250 11.96 10.40 18.38
CA ILE A 250 12.93 11.48 18.29
C ILE A 250 12.67 12.40 19.47
N SER A 251 13.61 12.46 20.42
CA SER A 251 13.49 13.30 21.62
C SER A 251 13.86 14.75 21.34
N GLU A 252 14.81 14.98 20.44
CA GLU A 252 15.34 16.31 20.17
C GLU A 252 15.66 16.48 18.69
N VAL A 253 15.33 17.65 18.15
CA VAL A 253 15.76 18.14 16.83
C VAL A 253 16.00 19.63 16.99
N VAL A 254 17.26 20.03 17.07
CA VAL A 254 17.67 21.43 17.27
C VAL A 254 18.64 21.80 16.16
N HIS A 255 18.53 23.02 15.64
CA HIS A 255 19.50 23.52 14.67
C HIS A 255 20.80 23.83 15.40
N LYS A 256 21.92 23.28 14.93
CA LYS A 256 23.25 23.64 15.39
C LYS A 256 23.47 25.11 15.07
N THR A 257 23.58 25.93 16.10
CA THR A 257 24.17 27.25 15.94
C THR A 257 25.63 27.04 15.53
N PRO A 258 26.13 27.70 14.48
CA PRO A 258 27.57 27.67 14.21
C PRO A 258 28.26 28.17 15.49
N GLU A 259 29.06 27.31 16.12
CA GLU A 259 29.95 27.76 17.19
C GLU A 259 30.76 28.92 16.60
N SER A 260 30.62 30.09 17.21
CA SER A 260 31.41 31.26 16.84
C SER A 260 32.87 30.95 17.20
N VAL A 261 33.61 30.45 16.22
CA VAL A 261 35.07 30.30 16.26
C VAL A 261 35.73 31.67 16.13
#